data_AF-Q3BXP6-F1
#
_entry.id   AF-Q3BXP6-F1
#
_cell.length_a   1.000
_cell.length_b   1.000
_cell.length_c   1.000
_cell.angle_alpha   90.00
_cell.angle_beta   90.00
_cell.angle_gamma   90.00
#
_symmetry.space_group_name_H-M   'P 1'
#
loop_
_entity.id
_entity.type
_entity.pdbx_description
1 polymer ?
#
loop_
_entity_poly.entity_id
_entity_poly.type
_entity_poly.pdbx_seq_one_letter_code
_entity_poly.pdbx_strand_id
1 'polypeptide(L)'
;MHASIDDISLLPASALSARLRAAAPHLQRRVPLQDEASRWHALRIGARSYRAALPITFTPYASVRPCSARCGFCSENLRQHGGGRAAATLRPGPAYFQQLSAVLQLLRDVPLSYSLSGLEMTDDAAWLQTLLQTLATTPNGPRVEQRMLYSNGAGLARAHGARLIEALVAFGLSWVELSRHHRLQERNDAIMRFRPDEPIADVATFVQTARRLAARLPLRLVCIVQRGGVDNADAIAQYIAWARSCGASQVIFRELSRLDDAYRSNGTLRYIGEHRVGVDTLLEECMQQPWWSRWQPDGLTEGYYFWNVRLRDQTGLQMVFESADYAAMHARHATGDLYKLVFFANGRLCAGWDPDADVLWEPTDG
;
A
#
# COMPACT_ATOMS: atom_id res chain seq x y z
N MET A 1 22.81 22.81 -14.64
CA MET A 1 21.35 22.75 -14.82
C MET A 1 20.85 21.68 -13.89
N HIS A 2 20.15 22.03 -12.81
CA HIS A 2 19.47 21.03 -12.00
C HIS A 2 18.29 20.51 -12.82
N ALA A 3 18.18 19.19 -13.00
CA ALA A 3 17.03 18.57 -13.63
C ALA A 3 15.76 19.01 -12.88
N SER A 4 14.69 19.34 -13.62
CA SER A 4 13.41 19.65 -12.99
C SER A 4 12.93 18.43 -12.21
N ILE A 5 12.22 18.62 -11.10
CA ILE A 5 11.59 17.48 -10.42
C ILE A 5 10.56 16.78 -11.31
N ASP A 6 10.08 17.47 -12.35
CA ASP A 6 9.18 16.94 -13.37
C ASP A 6 9.90 15.97 -14.33
N ASP A 7 11.24 16.01 -14.40
CA ASP A 7 12.06 15.11 -15.21
C ASP A 7 12.35 13.77 -14.50
N ILE A 8 11.96 13.63 -13.23
CA ILE A 8 12.15 12.40 -12.45
C ILE A 8 11.16 11.33 -12.93
N SER A 9 11.55 10.57 -13.95
CA SER A 9 10.89 9.32 -14.34
C SER A 9 11.24 8.22 -13.34
N LEU A 10 10.23 7.61 -12.73
CA LEU A 10 10.40 6.45 -11.86
C LEU A 10 10.58 5.15 -12.65
N LEU A 11 10.10 5.11 -13.89
CA LEU A 11 10.35 4.00 -14.78
C LEU A 11 11.85 3.93 -15.11
N PRO A 12 12.49 2.75 -14.99
CA PRO A 12 13.86 2.56 -15.39
C PRO A 12 14.05 2.91 -16.87
N ALA A 13 15.15 3.59 -17.21
CA ALA A 13 15.55 3.81 -18.59
C ALA A 13 16.14 2.52 -19.18
N SER A 14 15.28 1.51 -19.41
CA SER A 14 15.64 0.23 -20.01
C SER A 14 14.87 0.01 -21.31
N ALA A 15 15.42 -0.83 -22.20
CA ALA A 15 14.74 -1.23 -23.44
C ALA A 15 13.40 -1.92 -23.13
N LEU A 16 13.31 -2.66 -22.03
CA LEU A 16 12.08 -3.25 -21.52
C LEU A 16 11.03 -2.18 -21.20
N SER A 17 11.37 -1.18 -20.37
CA SER A 17 10.45 -0.12 -20.00
C SER A 17 9.96 0.66 -21.22
N ALA A 18 10.84 0.92 -22.19
CA ALA A 18 10.46 1.57 -23.44
C ALA A 18 9.44 0.73 -24.23
N ARG A 19 9.66 -0.58 -24.36
CA ARG A 19 8.73 -1.51 -25.03
C ARG A 19 7.38 -1.57 -24.32
N LEU A 20 7.37 -1.65 -22.98
CA LEU A 20 6.14 -1.68 -22.20
C LEU A 20 5.37 -0.37 -22.29
N ARG A 21 6.07 0.77 -22.25
CA ARG A 21 5.48 2.09 -22.42
C ARG A 21 4.87 2.26 -23.82
N ALA A 22 5.52 1.73 -24.85
CA ALA A 22 4.99 1.75 -26.22
C ALA A 22 3.77 0.82 -26.41
N ALA A 23 3.72 -0.30 -25.68
CA ALA A 23 2.63 -1.28 -25.79
C ALA A 23 1.44 -1.01 -24.85
N ALA A 24 1.63 -0.23 -23.77
CA ALA A 24 0.56 0.09 -22.84
C ALA A 24 -0.42 1.09 -23.48
N PRO A 25 -1.73 0.82 -23.46
CA PRO A 25 -2.72 1.70 -24.10
C PRO A 25 -2.79 3.08 -23.44
N HIS A 26 -2.45 3.17 -22.14
CA HIS A 26 -2.49 4.41 -21.38
C HIS A 26 -1.35 4.47 -20.35
N LEU A 27 -0.77 5.67 -20.20
CA LEU A 27 0.12 6.04 -19.10
C LEU A 27 -0.62 6.97 -18.14
N GLN A 28 -0.78 6.56 -16.88
CA GLN A 28 -1.34 7.39 -15.82
C GLN A 28 -0.22 7.93 -14.94
N ARG A 29 0.02 9.24 -14.98
CA ARG A 29 0.88 9.93 -14.01
C ARG A 29 0.06 10.41 -12.83
N ARG A 30 0.28 9.85 -11.64
CA ARG A 30 -0.42 10.29 -10.42
C ARG A 30 0.14 11.57 -9.84
N VAL A 31 1.44 11.83 -10.03
CA VAL A 31 2.02 13.14 -9.73
C VAL A 31 1.69 14.10 -10.87
N PRO A 32 1.05 15.24 -10.60
CA PRO A 32 0.86 16.30 -11.57
C PRO A 32 2.21 16.94 -11.94
N LEU A 33 2.35 17.38 -13.19
CA LEU A 33 3.42 18.31 -13.57
C LEU A 33 3.18 19.67 -12.90
N GLN A 34 4.21 20.50 -12.77
CA GLN A 34 4.08 21.80 -12.10
C GLN A 34 3.08 22.74 -12.78
N ASP A 35 2.91 22.62 -14.10
CA ASP A 35 1.98 23.42 -14.92
C ASP A 35 0.55 22.85 -14.98
N GLU A 36 0.31 21.64 -14.45
CA GLU A 36 -1.01 21.00 -14.37
C GLU A 36 -1.85 21.56 -13.19
N ALA A 37 -2.15 22.87 -13.21
CA ALA A 37 -2.81 23.57 -12.11
C ALA A 37 -4.14 22.92 -11.63
N SER A 38 -4.90 22.28 -12.52
CA SER A 38 -6.16 21.61 -12.19
C SER A 38 -6.01 20.36 -11.29
N ARG A 39 -4.80 19.83 -11.16
CA ARG A 39 -4.49 18.65 -10.35
C ARG A 39 -3.68 18.98 -9.10
N TRP A 40 -3.44 20.26 -8.86
CA TRP A 40 -2.92 20.78 -7.62
C TRP A 40 -4.05 21.40 -6.80
N HIS A 41 -4.26 20.89 -5.59
CA HIS A 41 -5.28 21.39 -4.68
C HIS A 41 -4.63 22.26 -3.60
N ALA A 42 -5.08 23.51 -3.48
CA ALA A 42 -4.64 24.39 -2.40
C ALA A 42 -5.33 24.00 -1.08
N LEU A 43 -4.54 23.71 -0.05
CA LEU A 43 -5.02 23.32 1.27
C LEU A 43 -4.49 24.30 2.32
N ARG A 44 -5.37 24.84 3.15
CA ARG A 44 -4.98 25.69 4.28
C ARG A 44 -5.28 25.00 5.59
N ILE A 45 -4.26 24.87 6.44
CA ILE A 45 -4.39 24.34 7.80
C ILE A 45 -3.84 25.39 8.76
N GLY A 46 -4.74 26.00 9.53
CA GLY A 46 -4.41 27.15 10.37
C GLY A 46 -3.82 28.31 9.55
N ALA A 47 -2.61 28.74 9.90
CA ALA A 47 -1.89 29.80 9.20
C ALA A 47 -1.05 29.30 8.01
N ARG A 48 -0.91 27.99 7.82
CA ARG A 48 -0.05 27.39 6.79
C ARG A 48 -0.86 27.05 5.55
N SER A 49 -0.26 27.30 4.39
CA SER A 49 -0.79 26.93 3.09
C SER A 49 0.07 25.84 2.48
N TYR A 50 -0.59 24.84 1.90
CA TYR A 50 0.00 23.68 1.28
C TYR A 50 -0.57 23.47 -0.11
N ARG A 51 0.15 22.72 -0.92
CA ARG A 51 -0.30 22.28 -2.24
C ARG A 51 -0.31 20.75 -2.27
N ALA A 52 -1.47 20.16 -2.53
CA ALA A 52 -1.67 18.73 -2.56
C ALA A 52 -1.79 18.20 -4.00
N ALA A 53 -1.01 17.17 -4.31
CA ALA A 53 -1.03 16.49 -5.60
C ALA A 53 -2.24 15.54 -5.69
N LEU A 54 -3.13 15.77 -6.66
CA LEU A 54 -4.29 14.89 -6.88
C LEU A 54 -4.02 13.81 -7.94
N PRO A 55 -4.48 12.56 -7.70
CA PRO A 55 -5.21 12.11 -6.52
C PRO A 55 -4.30 11.90 -5.29
N ILE A 56 -4.77 12.31 -4.10
CA ILE A 56 -4.07 12.12 -2.82
C ILE A 56 -4.70 11.00 -1.98
N THR A 57 -3.90 10.34 -1.14
CA THR A 57 -4.38 9.33 -0.21
C THR A 57 -4.33 9.81 1.23
N PHE A 58 -5.37 9.49 2.00
CA PHE A 58 -5.42 9.65 3.45
C PHE A 58 -5.36 8.28 4.12
N THR A 59 -4.37 8.07 4.99
CA THR A 59 -4.18 6.84 5.75
C THR A 59 -4.39 7.11 7.24
N PRO A 60 -5.50 6.66 7.85
CA PRO A 60 -5.56 6.52 9.29
C PRO A 60 -4.67 5.34 9.69
N TYR A 61 -3.48 5.62 10.21
CA TYR A 61 -2.45 4.61 10.41
C TYR A 61 -2.84 3.62 11.53
N ALA A 62 -2.87 2.34 11.19
CA ALA A 62 -3.18 1.24 12.10
C ALA A 62 -2.05 1.01 13.10
N SER A 63 -2.32 1.22 14.39
CA SER A 63 -1.32 1.01 15.45
C SER A 63 -1.93 0.59 16.78
N VAL A 64 -3.20 0.17 16.80
CA VAL A 64 -3.93 -0.20 18.03
C VAL A 64 -3.27 -1.34 18.80
N ARG A 65 -2.66 -2.31 18.11
CA ARG A 65 -1.91 -3.42 18.72
C ARG A 65 -0.78 -3.87 17.79
N PRO A 66 0.22 -4.63 18.30
CA PRO A 66 1.26 -5.21 17.45
C PRO A 66 0.66 -6.09 16.35
N CYS A 67 1.21 -6.01 15.14
CA CYS A 67 0.79 -6.82 14.01
C CYS A 67 0.92 -8.32 14.31
N SER A 68 -0.07 -9.11 13.88
CA SER A 68 -0.10 -10.57 13.84
C SER A 68 1.01 -11.20 12.98
N ALA A 69 1.54 -10.46 12.00
CA ALA A 69 2.68 -10.87 11.18
C ALA A 69 3.96 -10.14 11.60
N ARG A 70 5.11 -10.79 11.35
CA ARG A 70 6.44 -10.22 11.60
C ARG A 70 7.29 -10.29 10.34
N CYS A 71 6.78 -9.81 9.21
CA CYS A 71 7.44 -9.93 7.91
C CYS A 71 8.89 -9.43 7.94
N GLY A 72 9.82 -10.14 7.29
CA GLY A 72 11.25 -9.77 7.19
C GLY A 72 11.47 -8.34 6.69
N PHE A 73 10.67 -7.97 5.70
CA PHE A 73 10.74 -6.71 4.96
C PHE A 73 9.86 -5.58 5.54
N CYS A 74 9.21 -5.77 6.70
CA CYS A 74 8.22 -4.80 7.18
C CYS A 74 8.82 -3.39 7.33
N SER A 75 8.28 -2.43 6.56
CA SER A 75 8.70 -1.01 6.56
C SER A 75 8.70 -0.40 7.96
N GLU A 76 7.80 -0.86 8.82
CA GLU A 76 7.65 -0.37 10.19
C GLU A 76 8.84 -0.68 11.11
N ASN A 77 9.77 -1.52 10.65
CA ASN A 77 11.03 -1.79 11.31
C ASN A 77 12.20 -0.96 10.75
N LEU A 78 12.03 -0.30 9.60
CA LEU A 78 13.04 0.60 9.05
C LEU A 78 13.17 1.85 9.93
N ARG A 79 14.38 2.35 10.13
CA ARG A 79 14.67 3.53 10.95
C ARG A 79 15.57 4.46 10.18
N GLN A 80 15.20 5.73 10.06
CA GLN A 80 16.05 6.74 9.45
C GLN A 80 17.08 7.29 10.44
N HIS A 81 18.19 7.84 9.96
CA HIS A 81 19.20 8.47 10.81
C HIS A 81 18.65 9.61 11.67
N GLY A 82 17.73 10.44 11.14
CA GLY A 82 17.05 11.50 11.87
C GLY A 82 15.61 11.20 12.32
N GLY A 83 15.15 9.95 12.14
CA GLY A 83 13.74 9.59 12.37
C GLY A 83 13.35 9.59 13.84
N GLY A 84 12.12 10.01 14.11
CA GLY A 84 11.54 10.08 15.45
C GLY A 84 11.09 8.73 16.00
N ARG A 85 10.06 8.76 16.85
CA ARG A 85 9.48 7.53 17.41
C ARG A 85 8.79 6.75 16.29
N ALA A 86 9.03 5.44 16.25
CA ALA A 86 8.41 4.58 15.26
C ALA A 86 6.88 4.60 15.35
N ALA A 87 6.19 4.86 14.24
CA ALA A 87 4.73 4.89 14.17
C ALA A 87 4.08 3.62 14.76
N ALA A 88 4.68 2.46 14.52
CA ALA A 88 4.22 1.17 15.03
C ALA A 88 4.25 1.00 16.56
N THR A 89 4.94 1.86 17.30
CA THR A 89 4.97 1.85 18.78
C THR A 89 3.97 2.83 19.39
N LEU A 90 3.39 3.72 18.59
CA LEU A 90 2.31 4.60 19.03
C LEU A 90 1.04 3.80 19.32
N ARG A 91 0.26 4.23 20.31
CA ARG A 91 -1.06 3.65 20.60
C ARG A 91 -2.10 4.76 20.64
N PRO A 92 -3.29 4.55 20.05
CA PRO A 92 -4.33 5.56 20.05
C PRO A 92 -4.81 5.82 21.48
N GLY A 93 -4.85 7.09 21.88
CA GLY A 93 -5.46 7.50 23.14
C GLY A 93 -7.00 7.56 23.06
N PRO A 94 -7.69 7.85 24.18
CA PRO A 94 -9.16 7.97 24.21
C PRO A 94 -9.73 9.00 23.24
N ALA A 95 -8.97 10.05 22.94
CA ALA A 95 -9.37 11.13 22.03
C ALA A 95 -9.16 10.80 20.53
N TYR A 96 -8.64 9.62 20.17
CA TYR A 96 -8.23 9.30 18.80
C TYR A 96 -9.34 9.56 17.76
N PHE A 97 -10.56 9.06 17.99
CA PHE A 97 -11.64 9.20 17.02
C PHE A 97 -12.21 10.63 16.96
N GLN A 98 -12.18 11.36 18.07
CA GLN A 98 -12.53 12.79 18.09
C GLN A 98 -11.53 13.61 17.26
N GLN A 99 -10.23 13.36 17.46
CA GLN A 99 -9.15 14.01 16.71
C GLN A 99 -9.20 13.62 15.22
N LEU A 100 -9.48 12.36 14.91
CA LEU A 100 -9.67 11.90 13.54
C LEU A 100 -10.84 12.64 12.87
N SER A 101 -11.99 12.78 13.54
CA SER A 101 -13.11 13.56 13.00
C SER A 101 -12.74 15.02 12.75
N ALA A 102 -11.97 15.65 13.64
CA ALA A 102 -11.47 17.02 13.43
C ALA A 102 -10.58 17.11 12.18
N VAL A 103 -9.66 16.15 11.99
CA VAL A 103 -8.82 16.08 10.78
C VAL A 103 -9.63 15.86 9.51
N LEU A 104 -10.64 14.98 9.54
CA LEU A 104 -11.50 14.76 8.38
C LEU A 104 -12.28 16.03 8.00
N GLN A 105 -12.69 16.83 8.98
CA GLN A 105 -13.34 18.13 8.75
C GLN A 105 -12.37 19.17 8.17
N LEU A 106 -11.10 19.16 8.57
CA LEU A 106 -10.06 19.99 7.95
C LEU A 106 -9.85 19.63 6.47
N LEU A 107 -10.08 18.37 6.10
CA LEU A 107 -9.89 17.85 4.75
C LEU A 107 -11.18 17.86 3.91
N ARG A 108 -12.26 18.50 4.38
CA ARG A 108 -13.60 18.47 3.77
C ARG A 108 -13.65 18.72 2.26
N ASP A 109 -12.84 19.66 1.79
CA ASP A 109 -12.85 20.10 0.38
C ASP A 109 -11.76 19.41 -0.46
N VAL A 110 -10.96 18.51 0.14
CA VAL A 110 -9.90 17.77 -0.53
C VAL A 110 -10.48 16.49 -1.14
N PRO A 111 -10.48 16.32 -2.48
CA PRO A 111 -10.78 15.04 -3.09
C PRO A 111 -9.68 14.04 -2.74
N LEU A 112 -10.03 12.94 -2.09
CA LEU A 112 -9.05 11.97 -1.62
C LEU A 112 -9.54 10.54 -1.66
N SER A 113 -8.60 9.62 -1.44
CA SER A 113 -8.86 8.20 -1.32
C SER A 113 -8.44 7.69 0.06
N TYR A 114 -9.23 6.83 0.68
CA TYR A 114 -8.89 6.23 1.97
C TYR A 114 -8.04 4.98 1.79
N SER A 115 -6.81 5.01 2.30
CA SER A 115 -5.90 3.87 2.34
C SER A 115 -5.83 3.34 3.77
N LEU A 116 -6.61 2.29 4.08
CA LEU A 116 -6.65 1.63 5.38
C LEU A 116 -5.43 0.71 5.50
N SER A 117 -4.39 1.19 6.19
CA SER A 117 -3.06 0.55 6.27
C SER A 117 -2.30 0.97 7.54
N GLY A 118 -1.05 0.55 7.67
CA GLY A 118 -0.16 0.77 8.82
C GLY A 118 0.41 -0.57 9.27
N LEU A 119 0.01 -1.02 10.46
CA LEU A 119 0.11 -2.42 10.88
C LEU A 119 -1.05 -3.25 10.30
N GLU A 120 -1.66 -4.13 11.10
CA GLU A 120 -2.80 -4.95 10.69
C GLU A 120 -4.08 -4.42 11.35
N MET A 121 -4.94 -3.76 10.57
CA MET A 121 -6.20 -3.21 11.08
C MET A 121 -7.18 -4.27 11.54
N THR A 122 -7.21 -5.41 10.86
CA THR A 122 -8.21 -6.44 11.15
C THR A 122 -7.92 -7.15 12.47
N ASP A 123 -6.70 -7.02 13.01
CA ASP A 123 -6.33 -7.59 14.30
C ASP A 123 -7.22 -7.11 15.46
N ASP A 124 -7.81 -5.90 15.34
CA ASP A 124 -8.77 -5.36 16.29
C ASP A 124 -10.13 -5.08 15.64
N ALA A 125 -11.07 -6.02 15.81
CA ALA A 125 -12.36 -5.95 15.17
C ALA A 125 -13.22 -4.75 15.63
N ALA A 126 -13.16 -4.40 16.90
CA ALA A 126 -13.98 -3.32 17.48
C ALA A 126 -13.43 -1.95 17.12
N TRP A 127 -12.10 -1.79 17.19
CA TRP A 127 -11.43 -0.58 16.76
C TRP A 127 -11.64 -0.34 15.26
N LEU A 128 -11.48 -1.35 14.41
CA LEU A 128 -11.72 -1.21 12.98
C LEU A 128 -13.17 -0.82 12.68
N GLN A 129 -14.17 -1.45 13.32
CA GLN A 129 -15.57 -1.04 13.15
C GLN A 129 -15.80 0.44 13.53
N THR A 130 -15.19 0.89 14.63
CA THR A 130 -15.28 2.29 15.08
C THR A 130 -14.58 3.24 14.10
N LEU A 131 -13.44 2.84 13.53
CA LEU A 131 -12.74 3.58 12.49
C LEU A 131 -13.62 3.73 11.24
N LEU A 132 -14.17 2.63 10.72
CA LEU A 132 -15.02 2.64 9.53
C LEU A 132 -16.24 3.55 9.74
N GLN A 133 -16.87 3.46 10.91
CA GLN A 133 -17.97 4.33 11.30
C GLN A 133 -17.55 5.80 11.29
N THR A 134 -16.43 6.14 11.94
CA THR A 134 -15.90 7.52 12.01
C THR A 134 -15.63 8.08 10.62
N LEU A 135 -14.98 7.31 9.76
CA LEU A 135 -14.67 7.69 8.38
C LEU A 135 -15.93 7.88 7.51
N ALA A 136 -16.98 7.11 7.77
CA ALA A 136 -18.22 7.14 7.00
C ALA A 136 -19.19 8.24 7.44
N THR A 137 -19.20 8.59 8.74
CA THR A 137 -20.24 9.47 9.30
C THR A 137 -19.72 10.77 9.89
N THR A 138 -18.44 11.11 9.75
CA THR A 138 -17.95 12.43 10.15
C THR A 138 -18.69 13.52 9.35
N PRO A 139 -19.42 14.45 10.02
CA PRO A 139 -20.12 15.53 9.34
C PRO A 139 -19.14 16.45 8.63
N ASN A 140 -19.45 16.83 7.39
CA ASN A 140 -18.55 17.62 6.54
C ASN A 140 -17.17 16.97 6.39
N GLY A 141 -17.10 15.65 6.26
CA GLY A 141 -15.88 14.93 5.90
C GLY A 141 -15.44 15.15 4.44
N PRO A 142 -14.30 14.59 4.04
CA PRO A 142 -13.73 14.77 2.70
C PRO A 142 -14.58 14.12 1.60
N ARG A 143 -14.39 14.57 0.35
CA ARG A 143 -14.91 13.86 -0.83
C ARG A 143 -14.06 12.62 -1.10
N VAL A 144 -14.60 11.44 -0.80
CA VAL A 144 -13.89 10.16 -0.94
C VAL A 144 -14.13 9.53 -2.31
N GLU A 145 -13.07 9.34 -3.09
CA GLU A 145 -13.12 8.73 -4.43
C GLU A 145 -13.02 7.21 -4.39
N GLN A 146 -12.08 6.68 -3.60
CA GLN A 146 -11.83 5.24 -3.46
C GLN A 146 -11.56 4.88 -2.00
N ARG A 147 -11.84 3.62 -1.65
CA ARG A 147 -11.65 3.05 -0.31
C ARG A 147 -10.94 1.71 -0.41
N MET A 148 -9.81 1.56 0.27
CA MET A 148 -8.90 0.43 0.08
C MET A 148 -8.47 -0.11 1.43
N LEU A 149 -8.42 -1.43 1.57
CA LEU A 149 -7.82 -2.10 2.72
C LEU A 149 -6.57 -2.85 2.31
N TYR A 150 -5.47 -2.62 3.04
CA TYR A 150 -4.27 -3.44 3.01
C TYR A 150 -4.29 -4.33 4.25
N SER A 151 -4.24 -5.64 4.08
CA SER A 151 -4.31 -6.57 5.21
C SER A 151 -3.53 -7.86 4.93
N ASN A 152 -3.01 -8.48 5.98
CA ASN A 152 -2.51 -9.85 6.00
C ASN A 152 -3.64 -10.88 6.25
N GLY A 153 -4.85 -10.41 6.57
CA GLY A 153 -6.07 -11.22 6.73
C GLY A 153 -6.29 -11.83 8.12
N ALA A 154 -5.43 -11.59 9.10
CA ALA A 154 -5.49 -12.27 10.40
C ALA A 154 -6.85 -12.14 11.09
N GLY A 155 -7.38 -10.91 11.21
CA GLY A 155 -8.70 -10.69 11.78
C GLY A 155 -9.86 -11.29 10.98
N LEU A 156 -9.70 -11.38 9.65
CA LEU A 156 -10.72 -11.94 8.76
C LEU A 156 -10.82 -13.47 8.87
N ALA A 157 -9.76 -14.14 9.32
CA ALA A 157 -9.75 -15.58 9.56
C ALA A 157 -10.28 -15.97 10.95
N ARG A 158 -10.37 -15.03 11.90
CA ARG A 158 -10.83 -15.28 13.28
C ARG A 158 -12.36 -15.41 13.36
N ALA A 159 -12.87 -15.76 14.54
CA ALA A 159 -14.30 -15.98 14.80
C ALA A 159 -15.22 -14.80 14.37
N HIS A 160 -14.74 -13.57 14.51
CA HIS A 160 -15.50 -12.36 14.12
C HIS A 160 -15.30 -11.95 12.64
N GLY A 161 -14.56 -12.75 11.86
CA GLY A 161 -14.17 -12.40 10.49
C GLY A 161 -15.35 -12.14 9.56
N ALA A 162 -16.43 -12.92 9.66
CA ALA A 162 -17.64 -12.69 8.86
C ALA A 162 -18.27 -11.32 9.14
N ARG A 163 -18.37 -10.93 10.42
CA ARG A 163 -18.88 -9.60 10.81
C ARG A 163 -17.97 -8.48 10.32
N LEU A 164 -16.65 -8.69 10.31
CA LEU A 164 -15.72 -7.73 9.75
C LEU A 164 -15.88 -7.57 8.24
N ILE A 165 -16.07 -8.67 7.50
CA ILE A 165 -16.34 -8.60 6.06
C ILE A 165 -17.61 -7.80 5.80
N GLU A 166 -18.70 -8.03 6.54
CA GLU A 166 -19.93 -7.22 6.40
C GLU A 166 -19.70 -5.73 6.68
N ALA A 167 -18.93 -5.39 7.71
CA ALA A 167 -18.59 -4.00 8.01
C ALA A 167 -17.78 -3.34 6.87
N LEU A 168 -16.83 -4.07 6.27
CA LEU A 168 -16.04 -3.60 5.14
C LEU A 168 -16.88 -3.44 3.86
N VAL A 169 -17.84 -4.34 3.63
CA VAL A 169 -18.82 -4.22 2.54
C VAL A 169 -19.73 -3.02 2.75
N ALA A 170 -20.28 -2.83 3.95
CA ALA A 170 -21.14 -1.69 4.28
C ALA A 170 -20.39 -0.36 4.16
N PHE A 171 -19.10 -0.35 4.50
CA PHE A 171 -18.23 0.81 4.28
C PHE A 171 -17.99 1.11 2.78
N GLY A 172 -18.29 0.19 1.88
CA GLY A 172 -18.15 0.37 0.44
C GLY A 172 -16.69 0.37 -0.01
N LEU A 173 -15.88 -0.59 0.45
CA LEU A 173 -14.53 -0.76 -0.07
C LEU A 173 -14.54 -0.95 -1.59
N SER A 174 -13.67 -0.22 -2.28
CA SER A 174 -13.41 -0.39 -3.70
C SER A 174 -12.66 -1.70 -3.97
N TRP A 175 -11.75 -2.10 -3.07
CA TRP A 175 -11.10 -3.42 -3.08
C TRP A 175 -10.37 -3.71 -1.77
N VAL A 176 -9.94 -4.97 -1.61
CA VAL A 176 -8.98 -5.39 -0.59
C VAL A 176 -7.70 -5.90 -1.25
N GLU A 177 -6.55 -5.43 -0.76
CA GLU A 177 -5.22 -5.97 -0.99
C GLU A 177 -4.85 -6.93 0.14
N LEU A 178 -4.96 -8.23 -0.14
CA LEU A 178 -4.68 -9.30 0.82
C LEU A 178 -3.27 -9.85 0.59
N SER A 179 -2.42 -9.73 1.60
CA SER A 179 -1.02 -10.15 1.55
C SER A 179 -0.89 -11.66 1.72
N ARG A 180 -0.31 -12.31 0.71
CA ARG A 180 0.29 -13.64 0.79
C ARG A 180 1.48 -13.66 -0.14
N HIS A 181 2.63 -14.12 0.32
CA HIS A 181 3.87 -13.96 -0.45
C HIS A 181 4.40 -15.29 -0.97
N HIS A 182 3.70 -16.39 -0.70
CA HIS A 182 3.90 -17.66 -1.37
C HIS A 182 2.66 -18.57 -1.27
N ARG A 183 2.44 -19.43 -2.29
CA ARG A 183 1.34 -20.42 -2.30
C ARG A 183 1.57 -21.59 -1.33
N LEU A 184 2.82 -22.03 -1.21
CA LEU A 184 3.26 -23.05 -0.26
C LEU A 184 3.39 -22.44 1.13
N GLN A 185 2.87 -23.15 2.14
CA GLN A 185 2.83 -22.71 3.52
C GLN A 185 4.23 -22.43 4.10
N GLU A 186 5.13 -23.40 4.08
CA GLU A 186 6.48 -23.28 4.65
C GLU A 186 7.24 -22.04 4.14
N ARG A 187 7.19 -21.79 2.82
CA ARG A 187 7.82 -20.61 2.22
C ARG A 187 7.14 -19.31 2.63
N ASN A 188 5.81 -19.29 2.73
CA ASN A 188 5.10 -18.11 3.23
C ASN A 188 5.39 -17.86 4.71
N ASP A 189 5.52 -18.91 5.51
CA ASP A 189 5.79 -18.82 6.94
C ASP A 189 7.18 -18.22 7.19
N ALA A 190 8.18 -18.62 6.39
CA ALA A 190 9.51 -18.01 6.41
C ALA A 190 9.49 -16.50 6.10
N ILE A 191 8.54 -16.05 5.28
CA ILE A 191 8.42 -14.67 4.82
C ILE A 191 7.58 -13.82 5.80
N MET A 192 6.31 -14.17 5.98
CA MET A 192 5.33 -13.38 6.73
C MET A 192 5.49 -13.56 8.24
N ARG A 193 6.00 -14.72 8.67
CA ARG A 193 6.31 -15.04 10.08
C ARG A 193 5.16 -14.66 11.00
N PHE A 194 3.95 -15.16 10.67
CA PHE A 194 2.78 -15.02 11.52
C PHE A 194 3.11 -15.48 12.95
N ARG A 195 2.47 -14.83 13.94
CA ARG A 195 2.57 -15.25 15.32
C ARG A 195 1.97 -16.66 15.49
N PRO A 196 2.39 -17.41 16.54
CA PRO A 196 1.79 -18.70 16.84
C PRO A 196 0.26 -18.60 16.88
N ASP A 197 -0.39 -19.66 16.41
CA ASP A 197 -1.85 -19.85 16.43
C ASP A 197 -2.67 -18.87 15.59
N GLU A 198 -2.05 -18.00 14.78
CA GLU A 198 -2.78 -17.16 13.83
C GLU A 198 -3.39 -18.03 12.72
N PRO A 199 -4.74 -18.16 12.63
CA PRO A 199 -5.35 -19.13 11.72
C PRO A 199 -5.04 -18.86 10.25
N ILE A 200 -4.85 -17.59 9.89
CA ILE A 200 -4.55 -17.17 8.52
C ILE A 200 -3.18 -17.67 8.00
N ALA A 201 -2.29 -18.13 8.89
CA ALA A 201 -1.01 -18.71 8.51
C ALA A 201 -1.20 -20.00 7.69
N ASP A 202 -2.16 -20.83 8.11
CA ASP A 202 -2.56 -22.06 7.43
C ASP A 202 -3.09 -21.77 6.02
N VAL A 203 -2.59 -22.52 5.03
CA VAL A 203 -2.92 -22.27 3.63
C VAL A 203 -4.40 -22.54 3.31
N ALA A 204 -5.02 -23.56 3.92
CA ALA A 204 -6.42 -23.88 3.67
C ALA A 204 -7.34 -22.78 4.22
N THR A 205 -7.04 -22.31 5.43
CA THR A 205 -7.73 -21.21 6.09
C THR A 205 -7.56 -19.89 5.33
N PHE A 206 -6.36 -19.62 4.80
CA PHE A 206 -6.13 -18.49 3.91
C PHE A 206 -7.03 -18.57 2.67
N VAL A 207 -7.03 -19.70 1.95
CA VAL A 207 -7.83 -19.88 0.73
C VAL A 207 -9.32 -19.72 1.02
N GLN A 208 -9.82 -20.28 2.12
CA GLN A 208 -11.22 -20.12 2.53
C GLN A 208 -11.55 -18.65 2.84
N THR A 209 -10.66 -17.95 3.54
CA THR A 209 -10.85 -16.54 3.88
C THR A 209 -10.82 -15.65 2.65
N ALA A 210 -9.87 -15.88 1.74
CA ALA A 210 -9.78 -15.20 0.46
C ALA A 210 -11.04 -15.40 -0.39
N ARG A 211 -11.55 -16.64 -0.51
CA ARG A 211 -12.79 -16.92 -1.24
C ARG A 211 -14.01 -16.24 -0.64
N ARG A 212 -14.16 -16.25 0.69
CA ARG A 212 -15.25 -15.55 1.39
C ARG A 212 -15.21 -14.05 1.11
N LEU A 213 -14.01 -13.47 1.09
CA LEU A 213 -13.81 -12.06 0.79
C LEU A 213 -14.12 -11.74 -0.68
N ALA A 214 -13.57 -12.52 -1.61
CA ALA A 214 -13.76 -12.37 -3.06
C ALA A 214 -15.22 -12.51 -3.49
N ALA A 215 -16.03 -13.28 -2.76
CA ALA A 215 -17.46 -13.41 -3.02
C ALA A 215 -18.25 -12.12 -2.75
N ARG A 216 -17.65 -11.15 -2.04
CA ARG A 216 -18.33 -9.94 -1.55
C ARG A 216 -17.64 -8.64 -1.97
N LEU A 217 -16.33 -8.67 -2.19
CA LEU A 217 -15.49 -7.50 -2.50
C LEU A 217 -14.46 -7.86 -3.57
N PRO A 218 -14.07 -6.91 -4.44
CA PRO A 218 -12.93 -7.11 -5.34
C PRO A 218 -11.66 -7.43 -4.54
N LEU A 219 -11.10 -8.62 -4.79
CA LEU A 219 -9.92 -9.12 -4.10
C LEU A 219 -8.67 -9.01 -4.98
N ARG A 220 -7.64 -8.39 -4.43
CA ARG A 220 -6.30 -8.33 -5.01
C ARG A 220 -5.34 -9.09 -4.10
N LEU A 221 -4.64 -10.09 -4.62
CA LEU A 221 -3.56 -10.73 -3.86
C LEU A 221 -2.25 -9.99 -4.07
N VAL A 222 -1.57 -9.66 -2.98
CA VAL A 222 -0.26 -8.99 -3.00
C VAL A 222 0.83 -9.97 -2.64
N CYS A 223 1.73 -10.22 -3.58
CA CYS A 223 2.92 -11.05 -3.44
C CYS A 223 4.15 -10.15 -3.52
N ILE A 224 4.90 -10.03 -2.41
CA ILE A 224 6.20 -9.38 -2.45
C ILE A 224 7.22 -10.39 -3.01
N VAL A 225 7.71 -10.11 -4.21
CA VAL A 225 8.68 -10.98 -4.90
C VAL A 225 10.06 -10.84 -4.28
N GLN A 226 10.68 -11.98 -4.02
CA GLN A 226 11.95 -12.04 -3.29
C GLN A 226 12.55 -13.44 -3.34
N ARG A 227 13.88 -13.52 -3.20
CA ARG A 227 14.61 -14.79 -3.11
C ARG A 227 14.06 -15.67 -2.00
N GLY A 228 13.88 -16.96 -2.30
CA GLY A 228 13.27 -17.92 -1.37
C GLY A 228 11.74 -17.85 -1.30
N GLY A 229 11.13 -16.91 -2.03
CA GLY A 229 9.68 -16.79 -2.23
C GLY A 229 9.30 -17.04 -3.70
N VAL A 230 8.58 -16.08 -4.28
CA VAL A 230 8.33 -16.00 -5.72
C VAL A 230 9.43 -15.12 -6.33
N ASP A 231 10.34 -15.72 -7.10
CA ASP A 231 11.56 -15.07 -7.59
C ASP A 231 11.94 -15.44 -9.03
N ASN A 232 11.05 -16.08 -9.78
CA ASN A 232 11.25 -16.43 -11.19
C ASN A 232 9.89 -16.56 -11.91
N ALA A 233 9.93 -16.70 -13.23
CA ALA A 233 8.75 -16.71 -14.08
C ALA A 233 7.84 -17.94 -13.87
N ASP A 234 8.42 -19.11 -13.57
CA ASP A 234 7.65 -20.32 -13.26
C ASP A 234 6.87 -20.17 -11.95
N ALA A 235 7.52 -19.60 -10.92
CA ALA A 235 6.89 -19.30 -9.64
C ALA A 235 5.74 -18.28 -9.81
N ILE A 236 5.91 -17.28 -10.67
CA ILE A 236 4.87 -16.32 -11.03
C ILE A 236 3.67 -17.03 -11.66
N ALA A 237 3.88 -17.89 -12.66
CA ALA A 237 2.81 -18.62 -13.33
C ALA A 237 2.03 -19.52 -12.33
N GLN A 238 2.74 -20.23 -11.46
CA GLN A 238 2.14 -21.04 -10.41
C GLN A 238 1.35 -20.20 -9.39
N TYR A 239 1.88 -19.04 -9.01
CA TYR A 239 1.22 -18.12 -8.09
C TYR A 239 -0.07 -17.56 -8.70
N ILE A 240 -0.07 -17.18 -9.98
CA ILE A 240 -1.26 -16.70 -10.69
C ILE A 240 -2.34 -17.78 -10.73
N ALA A 241 -1.98 -19.02 -11.08
CA ALA A 241 -2.93 -20.12 -11.11
C ALA A 241 -3.56 -20.37 -9.73
N TRP A 242 -2.74 -20.33 -8.68
CA TRP A 242 -3.21 -20.45 -7.30
C TRP A 242 -4.10 -19.27 -6.87
N ALA A 243 -3.72 -18.04 -7.22
CA ALA A 243 -4.47 -16.83 -6.91
C ALA A 243 -5.89 -16.84 -7.52
N ARG A 244 -6.04 -17.36 -8.74
CA ARG A 244 -7.35 -17.59 -9.36
C ARG A 244 -8.22 -18.51 -8.51
N SER A 245 -7.64 -19.60 -8.02
CA SER A 245 -8.37 -20.54 -7.16
C SER A 245 -8.81 -19.91 -5.83
N CYS A 246 -8.21 -18.80 -5.42
CA CYS A 246 -8.59 -18.01 -4.25
C CYS A 246 -9.72 -17.00 -4.54
N GLY A 247 -10.10 -16.81 -5.80
CA GLY A 247 -11.10 -15.81 -6.22
C GLY A 247 -10.53 -14.42 -6.50
N ALA A 248 -9.21 -14.27 -6.60
CA ALA A 248 -8.59 -12.97 -6.86
C ALA A 248 -8.93 -12.45 -8.27
N SER A 249 -9.29 -11.18 -8.38
CA SER A 249 -9.47 -10.48 -9.66
C SER A 249 -8.20 -9.75 -10.12
N GLN A 250 -7.23 -9.59 -9.22
CA GLN A 250 -5.91 -9.06 -9.53
C GLN A 250 -4.82 -9.72 -8.68
N VAL A 251 -3.63 -9.86 -9.25
CA VAL A 251 -2.40 -10.26 -8.55
C VAL A 251 -1.37 -9.17 -8.71
N ILE A 252 -0.80 -8.69 -7.60
CA ILE A 252 0.25 -7.68 -7.56
C ILE A 252 1.55 -8.33 -7.13
N PHE A 253 2.51 -8.40 -8.04
CA PHE A 253 3.90 -8.76 -7.79
C PHE A 253 4.67 -7.48 -7.48
N ARG A 254 4.92 -7.26 -6.19
CA ARG A 254 5.56 -6.04 -5.68
C ARG A 254 7.01 -6.32 -5.33
N GLU A 255 7.89 -5.47 -5.82
CA GLU A 255 9.29 -5.49 -5.46
C GLU A 255 9.51 -5.07 -4.00
N LEU A 256 10.51 -5.67 -3.34
CA LEU A 256 11.07 -5.07 -2.12
C LEU A 256 11.60 -3.67 -2.43
N SER A 257 11.17 -2.68 -1.65
CA SER A 257 11.47 -1.26 -1.91
C SER A 257 12.97 -1.00 -2.04
N ARG A 258 13.33 -0.13 -2.98
CA ARG A 258 14.69 0.40 -3.11
C ARG A 258 14.87 1.43 -1.99
N LEU A 259 15.87 1.19 -1.16
CA LEU A 259 16.19 2.03 0.00
C LEU A 259 17.43 2.87 -0.33
N ASP A 260 17.47 4.09 0.19
CA ASP A 260 18.60 5.00 0.13
C ASP A 260 19.39 5.00 1.46
N ASP A 261 20.46 5.80 1.50
CA ASP A 261 21.36 5.90 2.64
C ASP A 261 20.74 6.65 3.84
N ALA A 262 19.47 7.06 3.76
CA ALA A 262 18.75 7.66 4.87
C ALA A 262 18.46 6.65 6.01
N TYR A 263 18.49 5.34 5.71
CA TYR A 263 18.14 4.28 6.65
C TYR A 263 19.34 3.72 7.41
N ARG A 264 19.16 3.58 8.72
CA ARG A 264 20.12 2.92 9.62
C ARG A 264 20.17 1.43 9.32
N SER A 265 21.37 0.85 9.45
CA SER A 265 21.54 -0.60 9.39
C SER A 265 20.76 -1.31 10.49
N ASN A 266 19.91 -2.26 10.10
CA ASN A 266 19.18 -3.14 10.99
C ASN A 266 18.82 -4.46 10.29
N GLY A 267 18.09 -5.35 10.99
CA GLY A 267 17.70 -6.64 10.43
C GLY A 267 16.82 -6.55 9.17
N THR A 268 15.93 -5.55 9.10
CA THR A 268 15.05 -5.36 7.93
C THR A 268 15.80 -4.83 6.72
N LEU A 269 16.70 -3.85 6.90
CA LEU A 269 17.54 -3.35 5.82
C LEU A 269 18.37 -4.49 5.20
N ARG A 270 19.01 -5.30 6.06
CA ARG A 270 19.78 -6.48 5.61
C ARG A 270 18.91 -7.49 4.88
N TYR A 271 17.73 -7.82 5.44
CA TYR A 271 16.79 -8.73 4.81
C TYR A 271 16.40 -8.26 3.40
N ILE A 272 16.07 -6.97 3.24
CA ILE A 272 15.72 -6.39 1.95
C ILE A 272 16.89 -6.51 0.96
N GLY A 273 18.11 -6.12 1.36
CA GLY A 273 19.29 -6.23 0.49
C GLY A 273 19.61 -7.68 0.08
N GLU A 274 19.47 -8.62 1.02
CA GLU A 274 19.76 -10.04 0.80
C GLU A 274 18.68 -10.74 -0.04
N HIS A 275 17.42 -10.29 -0.03
CA HIS A 275 16.31 -11.01 -0.66
C HIS A 275 15.69 -10.31 -1.87
N ARG A 276 16.00 -9.03 -2.13
CA ARG A 276 15.42 -8.26 -3.24
C ARG A 276 15.67 -8.92 -4.60
N VAL A 277 14.59 -9.01 -5.38
CA VAL A 277 14.58 -9.45 -6.77
C VAL A 277 13.97 -8.31 -7.60
N GLY A 278 14.69 -7.86 -8.63
CA GLY A 278 14.25 -6.78 -9.50
C GLY A 278 12.98 -7.14 -10.27
N VAL A 279 11.95 -6.30 -10.21
CA VAL A 279 10.71 -6.52 -10.95
C VAL A 279 10.91 -6.39 -12.46
N ASP A 280 11.83 -5.52 -12.89
CA ASP A 280 12.28 -5.42 -14.28
C ASP A 280 12.89 -6.73 -14.80
N THR A 281 13.79 -7.34 -14.02
CA THR A 281 14.39 -8.64 -14.34
C THR A 281 13.33 -9.75 -14.43
N LEU A 282 12.41 -9.82 -13.45
CA LEU A 282 11.34 -10.81 -13.46
C LEU A 282 10.40 -10.66 -14.65
N LEU A 283 10.11 -9.41 -15.01
CA LEU A 283 9.24 -9.10 -16.13
C LEU A 283 9.89 -9.50 -17.47
N GLU A 284 11.18 -9.25 -17.63
CA GLU A 284 11.96 -9.76 -18.78
C GLU A 284 11.93 -11.28 -18.86
N GLU A 285 12.13 -11.97 -17.74
CA GLU A 285 12.07 -13.44 -17.68
C GLU A 285 10.67 -13.95 -18.06
N CYS A 286 9.61 -13.32 -17.53
CA CYS A 286 8.23 -13.65 -17.86
C CYS A 286 7.94 -13.47 -19.36
N MET A 287 8.46 -12.41 -19.98
CA MET A 287 8.28 -12.14 -21.41
C MET A 287 8.86 -13.21 -22.33
N GLN A 288 9.82 -14.01 -21.85
CA GLN A 288 10.39 -15.14 -22.60
C GLN A 288 9.56 -16.42 -22.45
N GLN A 289 8.55 -16.45 -21.57
CA GLN A 289 7.79 -17.66 -21.31
C GLN A 289 6.65 -17.87 -22.31
N PRO A 290 6.32 -19.12 -22.70
CA PRO A 290 5.22 -19.40 -23.63
C PRO A 290 3.86 -18.86 -23.15
N TRP A 291 3.61 -18.87 -21.83
CA TRP A 291 2.36 -18.40 -21.25
C TRP A 291 2.19 -16.88 -21.32
N TRP A 292 3.26 -16.12 -21.56
CA TRP A 292 3.23 -14.65 -21.64
C TRP A 292 2.29 -14.14 -22.72
N SER A 293 2.22 -14.85 -23.85
CA SER A 293 1.36 -14.55 -25.00
C SER A 293 -0.14 -14.42 -24.66
N ARG A 294 -0.57 -14.93 -23.49
CA ARG A 294 -1.94 -14.84 -22.98
C ARG A 294 -2.26 -13.51 -22.30
N TRP A 295 -1.25 -12.66 -22.10
CA TRP A 295 -1.35 -11.40 -21.38
C TRP A 295 -1.21 -10.21 -22.33
N GLN A 296 -2.09 -9.23 -22.16
CA GLN A 296 -2.06 -7.98 -22.90
C GLN A 296 -1.78 -6.82 -21.94
N PRO A 297 -0.87 -5.89 -22.28
CA PRO A 297 -0.71 -4.66 -21.52
C PRO A 297 -2.04 -3.89 -21.42
N ASP A 298 -2.44 -3.55 -20.20
CA ASP A 298 -3.71 -2.88 -19.86
C ASP A 298 -3.48 -1.45 -19.32
N GLY A 299 -2.25 -1.12 -18.93
CA GLY A 299 -1.88 0.25 -18.55
C GLY A 299 -0.60 0.33 -17.75
N LEU A 300 -0.09 1.55 -17.61
CA LEU A 300 1.08 1.87 -16.81
C LEU A 300 0.75 3.00 -15.85
N THR A 301 1.21 2.91 -14.60
CA THR A 301 1.09 4.00 -13.61
C THR A 301 2.47 4.47 -13.17
N GLU A 302 2.69 5.79 -13.17
CA GLU A 302 3.80 6.44 -12.48
C GLU A 302 3.24 7.19 -11.25
N GLY A 303 3.56 6.67 -10.07
CA GLY A 303 3.24 7.24 -8.76
C GLY A 303 4.23 8.33 -8.34
N TYR A 304 4.17 8.73 -7.07
CA TYR A 304 5.14 9.71 -6.53
C TYR A 304 6.46 9.06 -6.10
N TYR A 305 6.45 7.76 -5.84
CA TYR A 305 7.66 6.98 -5.49
C TYR A 305 7.60 5.54 -6.00
N PHE A 306 6.57 5.17 -6.77
CA PHE A 306 6.41 3.84 -7.32
C PHE A 306 6.01 3.92 -8.79
N TRP A 307 6.20 2.83 -9.53
CA TRP A 307 5.57 2.64 -10.83
C TRP A 307 5.02 1.23 -10.91
N ASN A 308 4.00 1.04 -11.75
CA ASN A 308 3.53 -0.30 -12.06
C ASN A 308 3.13 -0.45 -13.53
N VAL A 309 3.26 -1.67 -14.02
CA VAL A 309 2.67 -2.12 -15.28
C VAL A 309 1.57 -3.12 -14.98
N ARG A 310 0.44 -2.95 -15.64
CA ARG A 310 -0.72 -3.83 -15.53
C ARG A 310 -0.92 -4.56 -16.83
N LEU A 311 -1.13 -5.87 -16.72
CA LEU A 311 -1.50 -6.75 -17.80
C LEU A 311 -2.83 -7.41 -17.47
N ARG A 312 -3.56 -7.81 -18.51
CA ARG A 312 -4.84 -8.49 -18.39
C ARG A 312 -4.87 -9.70 -19.30
N ASP A 313 -5.49 -10.77 -18.84
CA ASP A 313 -5.74 -11.95 -19.67
C ASP A 313 -7.16 -11.96 -20.24
N GLN A 314 -7.47 -12.97 -21.06
CA GLN A 314 -8.78 -13.11 -21.71
C GLN A 314 -9.93 -13.34 -20.72
N THR A 315 -9.66 -13.87 -19.52
CA THR A 315 -10.68 -14.07 -18.47
C THR A 315 -10.95 -12.80 -17.66
N GLY A 316 -10.15 -11.75 -17.86
CA GLY A 316 -10.24 -10.49 -17.12
C GLY A 316 -9.40 -10.41 -15.85
N LEU A 317 -8.61 -11.45 -15.51
CA LEU A 317 -7.66 -11.37 -14.40
C LEU A 317 -6.58 -10.35 -14.72
N GLN A 318 -6.24 -9.51 -13.75
CA GLN A 318 -5.15 -8.55 -13.87
C GLN A 318 -3.88 -9.05 -13.18
N MET A 319 -2.74 -8.91 -13.86
CA MET A 319 -1.40 -9.13 -13.32
C MET A 319 -0.69 -7.78 -13.27
N VAL A 320 -0.16 -7.41 -12.11
CA VAL A 320 0.53 -6.14 -11.90
C VAL A 320 1.95 -6.42 -11.44
N PHE A 321 2.91 -5.76 -12.05
CA PHE A 321 4.29 -5.69 -11.59
C PHE A 321 4.55 -4.28 -11.07
N GLU A 322 5.05 -4.15 -9.85
CA GLU A 322 5.20 -2.86 -9.17
C GLU A 322 6.56 -2.74 -8.48
N SER A 323 7.20 -1.58 -8.65
CA SER A 323 8.45 -1.23 -7.98
C SER A 323 8.29 0.09 -7.23
N ALA A 324 8.96 0.21 -6.09
CA ALA A 324 8.94 1.41 -5.24
C ALA A 324 10.37 1.85 -4.88
N ASP A 325 10.59 3.15 -4.86
CA ASP A 325 11.86 3.81 -4.64
C ASP A 325 11.75 4.87 -3.53
N TYR A 326 12.35 4.60 -2.38
CA TYR A 326 12.26 5.50 -1.23
C TYR A 326 13.16 6.73 -1.38
N ALA A 327 14.20 6.70 -2.23
CA ALA A 327 14.97 7.90 -2.54
C ALA A 327 14.08 8.92 -3.27
N ALA A 328 13.28 8.45 -4.23
CA ALA A 328 12.32 9.28 -4.92
C ALA A 328 11.21 9.80 -3.98
N MET A 329 10.77 8.96 -3.04
CA MET A 329 9.83 9.37 -1.98
C MET A 329 10.40 10.55 -1.18
N HIS A 330 11.63 10.44 -0.67
CA HIS A 330 12.26 11.49 0.12
C HIS A 330 12.47 12.77 -0.70
N ALA A 331 12.91 12.66 -1.96
CA ALA A 331 13.06 13.80 -2.87
C ALA A 331 11.74 14.54 -3.10
N ARG A 332 10.62 13.82 -3.23
CA ARG A 332 9.29 14.42 -3.34
C ARG A 332 8.86 15.09 -2.05
N HIS A 333 9.02 14.45 -0.90
CA HIS A 333 8.66 15.06 0.39
C HIS A 333 9.47 16.34 0.66
N ALA A 334 10.75 16.38 0.28
CA ALA A 334 11.61 17.55 0.42
C ALA A 334 11.14 18.79 -0.35
N THR A 335 10.19 18.66 -1.30
CA THR A 335 9.57 19.82 -1.97
C THR A 335 8.62 20.62 -1.09
N GLY A 336 8.11 20.02 -0.02
CA GLY A 336 7.04 20.59 0.80
C GLY A 336 5.62 20.43 0.21
N ASP A 337 5.48 19.87 -1.00
CA ASP A 337 4.18 19.50 -1.56
C ASP A 337 3.63 18.22 -0.89
N LEU A 338 2.30 18.11 -0.82
CA LEU A 338 1.61 16.97 -0.20
C LEU A 338 1.30 15.90 -1.26
N TYR A 339 1.94 14.74 -1.14
CA TYR A 339 1.67 13.57 -1.99
C TYR A 339 0.90 12.47 -1.26
N LYS A 340 0.87 12.54 0.08
CA LYS A 340 0.17 11.62 0.96
C LYS A 340 -0.17 12.31 2.27
N LEU A 341 -1.24 11.85 2.92
CA LEU A 341 -1.67 12.26 4.25
C LEU A 341 -1.70 11.02 5.16
N VAL A 342 -1.10 11.11 6.34
CA VAL A 342 -1.11 10.04 7.33
C VAL A 342 -1.54 10.59 8.68
N PHE A 343 -2.56 9.96 9.28
CA PHE A 343 -3.03 10.29 10.62
C PHE A 343 -2.58 9.21 11.60
N PHE A 344 -1.72 9.59 12.55
CA PHE A 344 -1.08 8.66 13.47
C PHE A 344 -1.82 8.53 14.80
N ALA A 345 -1.47 7.49 15.57
CA ALA A 345 -2.07 7.20 16.87
C ALA A 345 -1.89 8.30 17.93
N ASN A 346 -0.86 9.14 17.79
CA ASN A 346 -0.64 10.30 18.66
C ASN A 346 -1.55 11.50 18.29
N GLY A 347 -2.48 11.34 17.35
CA GLY A 347 -3.40 12.41 16.94
C GLY A 347 -2.83 13.38 15.91
N ARG A 348 -1.60 13.17 15.42
CA ARG A 348 -1.00 14.05 14.41
C ARG A 348 -1.40 13.67 12.99
N LEU A 349 -1.65 14.67 12.16
CA LEU A 349 -1.71 14.56 10.70
C LEU A 349 -0.36 14.99 10.12
N CYS A 350 0.24 14.12 9.30
CA CYS A 350 1.53 14.38 8.64
C CYS A 350 1.46 14.22 7.12
N ALA A 351 2.41 14.83 6.41
CA ALA A 351 2.58 14.68 4.95
C ALA A 351 3.38 13.44 4.53
N GLY A 352 3.69 12.55 5.48
CA GLY A 352 4.58 11.41 5.26
C GLY A 352 4.42 10.32 6.31
N TRP A 353 5.35 9.38 6.32
CA TRP A 353 5.30 8.17 7.14
C TRP A 353 6.02 8.29 8.50
N ASP A 354 6.56 9.45 8.83
CA ASP A 354 7.16 9.74 10.14
C ASP A 354 6.16 10.57 10.99
N PRO A 355 5.78 10.11 12.20
CA PRO A 355 4.82 10.81 13.06
C PRO A 355 5.38 12.08 13.73
N ASP A 356 6.68 12.33 13.63
CA ASP A 356 7.37 13.49 14.19
C ASP A 356 7.92 14.43 13.10
N ALA A 357 7.86 14.05 11.83
CA ALA A 357 8.24 14.89 10.69
C ALA A 357 7.02 15.32 9.87
N ASP A 358 7.17 16.43 9.13
CA ASP A 358 6.16 16.96 8.21
C ASP A 358 4.75 17.09 8.82
N VAL A 359 4.69 17.49 10.09
CA VAL A 359 3.42 17.66 10.84
C VAL A 359 2.61 18.82 10.26
N LEU A 360 1.43 18.47 9.75
CA LEU A 360 0.47 19.40 9.15
C LEU A 360 -0.52 19.93 10.18
N TRP A 361 -0.92 19.08 11.12
CA TRP A 361 -1.84 19.40 12.21
C TRP A 361 -1.55 18.52 13.43
N GLU A 362 -1.70 19.11 14.61
CA GLU A 362 -1.68 18.40 15.89
C GLU A 362 -2.73 19.00 16.83
N PRO A 363 -3.25 18.23 17.80
CA PRO A 363 -4.19 18.75 18.79
C PRO A 363 -3.55 19.86 19.63
N THR A 364 -4.33 20.90 19.96
CA THR A 364 -3.87 22.05 20.77
C THR A 364 -3.54 21.70 22.22
N ASP A 365 -4.08 20.59 22.72
CA ASP A 365 -3.82 20.07 24.07
C ASP A 365 -3.22 18.65 23.93
N GLY A 366 -1.89 18.58 23.96
CA GLY A 366 -1.10 17.34 23.96
C GLY A 366 -0.43 17.10 25.29
#